data_AF-A0A6A7LKC9-F1
#
_entry.id   AF-A0A6A7LKC9-F1
#
_cell.length_a   1.000
_cell.length_b   1.000
_cell.length_c   1.000
_cell.angle_alpha   90.00
_cell.angle_beta   90.00
_cell.angle_gamma   90.00
#
_symmetry.space_group_name_H-M   'P 1'
#
loop_
_entity.id
_entity.type
_entity.pdbx_description
1 polymer ?
#
loop_
_entity_poly.entity_id
_entity_poly.type
_entity_poly.pdbx_seq_one_letter_code
_entity_poly.pdbx_strand_id
1 'polypeptide(L)'
;MNESAPTVDPDNCLRFPSCSFNTEAYGLIYSANDLVTIWKKLVANGFPLEEILSLLSIADEPIEIARTIDALESCRFIKGVEGRSADLKKKLSSIVKQKNSTTNKKKEGVLLALTSTTEELRIAYMIAKMGYHLEFRNRKGPDFIIGSEQIVLLEAKSRFNRTHFGGTSGKSAKLTEKGIFSLLCRDSVPLLKRAFSEQNTNIALVNLSHSEYGLILAAHSYANERKFELKKALDDALALSRAGEDAVVLIVESSGGTSESFGLTLPRKTIEGIGGPLGEIENILKKRGKPFDFYDLAHVAEDPIGWMQGIKASAVEHNQ
;
A
#
# COMPACT_ATOMS: atom_id res chain seq x y z
N MET A 1 16.22 -19.77 -23.95
CA MET A 1 17.10 -19.98 -22.78
C MET A 1 16.19 -19.99 -21.57
N ASN A 2 16.20 -21.03 -20.73
CA ASN A 2 15.48 -20.98 -19.46
C ASN A 2 16.16 -19.90 -18.62
N GLU A 3 15.46 -18.80 -18.34
CA GLU A 3 15.95 -17.84 -17.36
C GLU A 3 16.07 -18.55 -16.02
N SER A 4 17.29 -18.54 -15.50
CA SER A 4 17.70 -19.32 -14.34
C SER A 4 17.02 -18.83 -13.07
N ALA A 5 16.77 -19.76 -12.14
CA ALA A 5 16.46 -19.47 -10.75
C ALA A 5 17.43 -18.40 -10.18
N PRO A 6 16.96 -17.55 -9.24
CA PRO A 6 17.83 -16.57 -8.62
C PRO A 6 19.01 -17.26 -7.92
N THR A 7 20.13 -16.55 -7.88
CA THR A 7 21.38 -16.98 -7.24
C THR A 7 21.83 -15.94 -6.23
N VAL A 8 22.88 -16.25 -5.48
CA VAL A 8 23.53 -15.31 -4.58
C VAL A 8 24.89 -14.97 -5.16
N ASP A 9 25.20 -13.68 -5.24
CA ASP A 9 26.51 -13.22 -5.70
C ASP A 9 27.53 -13.14 -4.52
N PRO A 10 28.82 -12.90 -4.79
CA PRO A 10 29.85 -12.87 -3.75
C PRO A 10 29.64 -11.82 -2.65
N ASP A 11 28.88 -10.77 -2.94
CA ASP A 11 28.57 -9.69 -1.99
C ASP A 11 27.29 -9.98 -1.18
N ASN A 12 26.85 -11.25 -1.17
CA ASN A 12 25.61 -11.73 -0.56
C ASN A 12 24.34 -11.02 -1.08
N CYS A 13 24.39 -10.47 -2.30
CA CYS A 13 23.22 -9.88 -2.94
C CYS A 13 22.41 -10.96 -3.68
N LEU A 14 21.09 -10.76 -3.73
CA LEU A 14 20.20 -11.61 -4.50
C LEU A 14 20.29 -11.23 -5.97
N ARG A 15 20.65 -12.20 -6.81
CA ARG A 15 20.90 -11.99 -8.24
C ARG A 15 19.85 -12.69 -9.10
N PHE A 16 19.16 -11.89 -9.88
CA PHE A 16 18.33 -12.29 -11.01
C PHE A 16 19.09 -12.08 -12.34
N PRO A 17 18.60 -12.61 -13.48
CA PRO A 17 19.24 -12.38 -14.78
C PRO A 17 19.34 -10.90 -15.17
N SER A 18 18.33 -10.09 -14.82
CA SER A 18 18.23 -8.67 -15.19
C SER A 18 18.69 -7.68 -14.10
N CYS A 19 18.89 -8.12 -12.86
CA CYS A 19 19.32 -7.25 -11.76
C CYS A 19 20.01 -8.02 -10.62
N SER A 20 20.80 -7.31 -9.80
CA SER A 20 21.28 -7.77 -8.49
C SER A 20 20.96 -6.70 -7.45
N PHE A 21 20.58 -7.11 -6.24
CA PHE A 21 20.31 -6.18 -5.16
C PHE A 21 20.58 -6.78 -3.77
N ASN A 22 20.94 -5.90 -2.84
CA ASN A 22 21.13 -6.25 -1.44
C ASN A 22 19.78 -6.37 -0.74
N THR A 23 19.54 -7.49 -0.05
CA THR A 23 18.23 -7.78 0.58
C THR A 23 17.92 -6.84 1.75
N GLU A 24 18.93 -6.42 2.52
CA GLU A 24 18.78 -5.50 3.65
C GLU A 24 18.43 -4.08 3.19
N ALA A 25 19.08 -3.61 2.12
CA ALA A 25 18.80 -2.31 1.51
C ALA A 25 17.34 -2.20 1.01
N TYR A 26 16.71 -3.33 0.69
CA TYR A 26 15.31 -3.43 0.29
C TYR A 26 14.37 -3.78 1.46
N GLY A 27 14.88 -3.85 2.68
CA GLY A 27 14.10 -4.13 3.88
C GLY A 27 13.42 -5.50 3.85
N LEU A 28 14.10 -6.51 3.29
CA LEU A 28 13.67 -7.91 3.34
C LEU A 28 14.11 -8.54 4.67
N ILE A 29 13.28 -9.44 5.21
CA ILE A 29 13.54 -10.11 6.49
C ILE A 29 14.52 -11.27 6.29
N TYR A 30 14.38 -12.00 5.19
CA TYR A 30 15.20 -13.16 4.87
C TYR A 30 16.43 -12.77 4.04
N SER A 31 17.54 -13.47 4.29
CA SER A 31 18.78 -13.27 3.54
C SER A 31 18.66 -13.74 2.08
N ALA A 32 19.59 -13.33 1.22
CA ALA A 32 19.62 -13.78 -0.17
C ALA A 32 19.65 -15.33 -0.28
N ASN A 33 20.42 -16.01 0.58
CA ASN A 33 20.50 -17.48 0.60
C ASN A 33 19.17 -18.13 1.00
N ASP A 34 18.49 -17.56 2.00
CA ASP A 34 17.17 -18.03 2.43
C ASP A 34 16.15 -17.86 1.31
N LEU A 35 16.12 -16.69 0.66
CA LEU A 35 15.19 -16.40 -0.44
C LEU A 35 15.39 -17.34 -1.63
N VAL A 36 16.64 -17.67 -2.00
CA VAL A 36 16.92 -18.68 -3.04
C VAL A 36 16.42 -20.07 -2.62
N THR A 37 16.58 -20.42 -1.34
CA THR A 37 16.09 -21.69 -0.81
C THR A 37 14.56 -21.77 -0.81
N ILE A 38 13.88 -20.69 -0.42
CA ILE A 38 12.42 -20.60 -0.41
C ILE A 38 11.89 -20.60 -1.84
N TRP A 39 12.53 -19.87 -2.77
CA TRP A 39 12.20 -19.91 -4.20
C TRP A 39 12.15 -21.34 -4.72
N LYS A 40 13.21 -22.13 -4.50
CA LYS A 40 13.30 -23.52 -4.95
C LYS A 40 12.16 -24.37 -4.38
N LYS A 41 11.82 -24.18 -3.10
CA LYS A 41 10.69 -24.87 -2.45
C LYS A 41 9.36 -24.49 -3.10
N LEU A 42 9.14 -23.21 -3.39
CA LEU A 42 7.91 -22.74 -4.03
C LEU A 42 7.75 -23.27 -5.45
N VAL A 43 8.82 -23.27 -6.25
CA VAL A 43 8.84 -23.88 -7.60
C VAL A 43 8.54 -25.38 -7.52
N ALA A 44 9.18 -26.11 -6.61
CA ALA A 44 8.91 -27.54 -6.39
C ALA A 44 7.44 -27.79 -5.99
N ASN A 45 6.83 -26.85 -5.28
CA ASN A 45 5.41 -26.87 -4.94
C ASN A 45 4.50 -26.32 -6.06
N GLY A 46 5.01 -26.09 -7.27
CA GLY A 46 4.26 -25.71 -8.46
C GLY A 46 3.87 -24.23 -8.54
N PHE A 47 4.55 -23.33 -7.82
CA PHE A 47 4.43 -21.90 -8.13
C PHE A 47 5.09 -21.60 -9.48
N PRO A 48 4.46 -20.78 -10.36
CA PRO A 48 4.96 -20.50 -11.69
C PRO A 48 6.02 -19.38 -11.68
N LEU A 49 7.01 -19.46 -10.78
CA LEU A 49 7.96 -18.37 -10.56
C LEU A 49 8.93 -18.21 -11.74
N GLU A 50 9.28 -19.30 -12.41
CA GLU A 50 10.16 -19.29 -13.58
C GLU A 50 9.48 -18.60 -14.78
N GLU A 51 8.21 -18.93 -15.04
CA GLU A 51 7.44 -18.27 -16.09
C GLU A 51 7.15 -16.80 -15.78
N ILE A 52 6.96 -16.47 -14.50
CA ILE A 52 6.84 -15.08 -14.05
C ILE A 52 8.14 -14.32 -14.28
N LEU A 53 9.29 -14.91 -13.91
CA LEU A 53 10.59 -14.25 -14.08
C LEU A 53 10.83 -13.90 -15.55
N SER A 54 10.52 -14.82 -16.47
CA SER A 54 10.58 -14.58 -17.91
C SER A 54 9.66 -13.47 -18.42
N LEU A 55 8.58 -13.14 -17.68
CA LEU A 55 7.72 -12.00 -18.00
C LEU A 55 8.24 -10.68 -17.43
N LEU A 56 9.04 -10.73 -16.35
CA LEU A 56 9.56 -9.58 -15.60
C LEU A 56 11.02 -9.30 -15.95
N SER A 57 11.34 -9.21 -17.24
CA SER A 57 12.71 -9.07 -17.74
C SER A 57 13.23 -7.62 -17.79
N ILE A 58 12.43 -6.63 -17.37
CA ILE A 58 12.89 -5.23 -17.23
C ILE A 58 13.63 -5.08 -15.89
N ALA A 59 14.58 -4.15 -15.85
CA ALA A 59 15.32 -3.80 -14.64
C ALA A 59 14.39 -3.61 -13.43
N ASP A 60 14.78 -4.18 -12.30
CA ASP A 60 14.15 -4.10 -10.96
C ASP A 60 12.78 -4.77 -10.78
N GLU A 61 12.11 -5.21 -11.84
CA GLU A 61 10.82 -5.92 -11.71
C GLU A 61 10.91 -7.26 -10.95
N PRO A 62 11.98 -8.08 -11.10
CA PRO A 62 12.13 -9.31 -10.33
C PRO A 62 12.16 -9.11 -8.81
N ILE A 63 12.46 -7.89 -8.35
CA ILE A 63 12.49 -7.55 -6.92
C ILE A 63 11.11 -7.78 -6.29
N GLU A 64 10.02 -7.55 -7.03
CA GLU A 64 8.66 -7.79 -6.53
C GLU A 64 8.40 -9.28 -6.25
N ILE A 65 9.07 -10.20 -6.97
CA ILE A 65 8.99 -11.62 -6.66
C ILE A 65 9.65 -11.91 -5.31
N ALA A 66 10.86 -11.39 -5.10
CA ALA A 66 11.60 -11.57 -3.85
C ALA A 66 10.83 -11.00 -2.65
N ARG A 67 10.26 -9.79 -2.78
CA ARG A 67 9.41 -9.17 -1.75
C ARG A 67 8.18 -10.01 -1.43
N THR A 68 7.56 -10.61 -2.45
CA THR A 68 6.39 -11.48 -2.25
C THR A 68 6.78 -12.76 -1.50
N ILE A 69 7.91 -13.38 -1.87
CA ILE A 69 8.42 -14.59 -1.21
C ILE A 69 8.77 -14.31 0.25
N ASP A 70 9.48 -13.21 0.50
CA ASP A 70 9.83 -12.74 1.84
C ASP A 70 8.59 -12.57 2.72
N ALA A 71 7.55 -11.90 2.19
CA ALA A 71 6.30 -11.66 2.91
C ALA A 71 5.52 -12.96 3.18
N LEU A 72 5.46 -13.88 2.22
CA LEU A 72 4.83 -15.19 2.40
C LEU A 72 5.51 -16.01 3.50
N GLU A 73 6.83 -16.11 3.47
CA GLU A 73 7.58 -16.88 4.45
C GLU A 73 7.48 -16.22 5.84
N SER A 74 7.52 -14.88 5.89
CA SER A 74 7.40 -14.12 7.13
C SER A 74 6.05 -14.30 7.82
N CYS A 75 4.98 -14.54 7.05
CA CYS A 75 3.63 -14.72 7.58
C CYS A 75 3.28 -16.17 7.95
N ARG A 76 4.19 -17.14 7.81
CA ARG A 76 3.86 -18.57 8.00
C ARG A 76 3.30 -18.94 9.36
N PHE A 77 3.57 -18.15 10.38
CA PHE A 77 3.05 -18.37 11.73
C PHE A 77 1.62 -17.82 11.93
N ILE A 78 1.09 -17.06 10.97
CA ILE A 78 -0.25 -16.46 11.03
C ILE A 78 -1.25 -17.44 10.43
N LYS A 79 -2.29 -17.78 11.19
CA LYS A 79 -3.32 -18.73 10.75
C LYS A 79 -4.01 -18.28 9.47
N GLY A 80 -4.18 -19.19 8.53
CA GLY A 80 -4.85 -18.95 7.24
C GLY A 80 -3.93 -18.50 6.11
N VAL A 81 -2.62 -18.31 6.39
CA VAL A 81 -1.61 -17.93 5.38
C VAL A 81 -1.47 -18.97 4.26
N GLU A 82 -1.64 -20.27 4.54
CA GLU A 82 -1.58 -21.29 3.49
C GLU A 82 -2.67 -21.09 2.44
N GLY A 83 -3.85 -20.63 2.86
CA GLY A 83 -4.95 -20.27 1.96
C GLY A 83 -4.57 -19.10 1.05
N ARG A 84 -3.94 -18.06 1.61
CA ARG A 84 -3.45 -16.89 0.85
C ARG A 84 -2.36 -17.27 -0.16
N SER A 85 -1.44 -18.13 0.26
CA SER A 85 -0.38 -18.69 -0.60
C SER A 85 -0.97 -19.50 -1.76
N ALA A 86 -1.93 -20.39 -1.49
CA ALA A 86 -2.61 -21.17 -2.52
C ALA A 86 -3.41 -20.31 -3.51
N ASP A 87 -4.10 -19.28 -3.02
CA ASP A 87 -4.85 -18.34 -3.86
C ASP A 87 -3.94 -17.54 -4.78
N LEU A 88 -2.81 -17.03 -4.25
CA LEU A 88 -1.81 -16.35 -5.06
C LEU A 88 -1.26 -17.28 -6.15
N LYS A 89 -0.87 -18.50 -5.79
CA LYS A 89 -0.40 -19.52 -6.75
C LYS A 89 -1.42 -19.73 -7.87
N LYS A 90 -2.69 -19.94 -7.52
CA LYS A 90 -3.79 -20.14 -8.47
C LYS A 90 -3.96 -18.92 -9.39
N LYS A 91 -3.96 -17.72 -8.83
CA LYS A 91 -4.10 -16.46 -9.58
C LYS A 91 -2.95 -16.28 -10.57
N LEU A 92 -1.71 -16.42 -10.10
CA LEU A 92 -0.51 -16.30 -10.93
C LEU A 92 -0.51 -17.33 -12.06
N SER A 93 -0.77 -18.61 -11.73
CA SER A 93 -0.89 -19.69 -12.71
C SER A 93 -1.94 -19.41 -13.78
N SER A 94 -3.07 -18.82 -13.39
CA SER A 94 -4.11 -18.42 -14.34
C SER A 94 -3.62 -17.34 -15.29
N ILE A 95 -2.89 -16.34 -14.80
CA ILE A 95 -2.39 -15.22 -15.62
C ILE A 95 -1.37 -15.71 -16.65
N VAL A 96 -0.38 -16.51 -16.23
CA VAL A 96 0.64 -17.02 -17.16
C VAL A 96 0.03 -17.92 -18.25
N LYS A 97 -0.98 -18.74 -17.90
CA LYS A 97 -1.66 -19.68 -18.82
C LYS A 97 -2.67 -19.03 -19.78
N GLN A 98 -3.04 -17.76 -19.60
CA GLN A 98 -4.01 -17.09 -20.48
C GLN A 98 -3.47 -16.97 -21.92
N LYS A 99 -4.04 -17.70 -22.87
CA LYS A 99 -3.56 -17.69 -24.27
C LYS A 99 -3.91 -16.42 -25.05
N ASN A 100 -5.02 -15.76 -24.71
CA ASN A 100 -5.55 -14.63 -25.47
C ASN A 100 -5.10 -13.24 -24.95
N SER A 101 -4.13 -13.20 -24.03
CA SER A 101 -3.64 -11.96 -23.43
C SER A 101 -2.25 -11.61 -23.98
N THR A 102 -2.01 -10.32 -24.22
CA THR A 102 -0.69 -9.83 -24.64
C THR A 102 0.33 -9.98 -23.50
N THR A 103 1.62 -10.08 -23.83
CA THR A 103 2.70 -10.14 -22.83
C THR A 103 2.62 -8.99 -21.82
N ASN A 104 2.35 -7.76 -22.29
CA ASN A 104 2.20 -6.59 -21.42
C ASN A 104 1.03 -6.73 -20.44
N LYS A 105 -0.15 -7.19 -20.92
CA LYS A 105 -1.30 -7.41 -20.03
C LYS A 105 -1.05 -8.50 -19.00
N LYS A 106 -0.34 -9.56 -19.37
CA LYS A 106 0.07 -10.61 -18.41
C LYS A 106 1.00 -10.04 -17.35
N LYS A 107 2.02 -9.30 -17.78
CA LYS A 107 2.98 -8.64 -16.91
C LYS A 107 2.30 -7.69 -15.92
N GLU A 108 1.42 -6.81 -16.39
CA GLU A 108 0.62 -5.92 -15.53
C GLU A 108 -0.20 -6.72 -14.51
N GLY A 109 -0.86 -7.79 -14.94
CA GLY A 109 -1.62 -8.66 -14.05
C GLY A 109 -0.75 -9.37 -13.00
N VAL A 110 0.44 -9.81 -13.37
CA VAL A 110 1.42 -10.43 -12.47
C VAL A 110 1.90 -9.42 -11.43
N LEU A 111 2.39 -8.25 -11.86
CA LEU A 111 2.87 -7.20 -10.96
C LEU A 111 1.78 -6.78 -9.98
N LEU A 112 0.55 -6.56 -10.47
CA LEU A 112 -0.58 -6.23 -9.61
C LEU A 112 -0.86 -7.34 -8.58
N ALA A 113 -0.78 -8.61 -8.98
CA ALA A 113 -1.02 -9.73 -8.08
C ALA A 113 0.08 -9.87 -7.00
N LEU A 114 1.35 -9.71 -7.39
CA LEU A 114 2.51 -9.77 -6.49
C LEU A 114 2.48 -8.61 -5.49
N THR A 115 2.37 -7.37 -5.97
CA THR A 115 2.41 -6.19 -5.11
C THR A 115 1.22 -6.16 -4.14
N SER A 116 -0.02 -6.37 -4.62
CA SER A 116 -1.19 -6.38 -3.72
C SER A 116 -1.11 -7.46 -2.63
N THR A 117 -0.56 -8.63 -2.96
CA THR A 117 -0.39 -9.71 -1.97
C THR A 117 0.76 -9.39 -1.00
N THR A 118 1.86 -8.83 -1.50
CA THR A 118 2.99 -8.41 -0.67
C THR A 118 2.55 -7.38 0.37
N GLU A 119 1.80 -6.36 -0.03
CA GLU A 119 1.33 -5.31 0.87
C GLU A 119 0.37 -5.85 1.93
N GLU A 120 -0.59 -6.70 1.53
CA GLU A 120 -1.50 -7.40 2.43
C GLU A 120 -0.72 -8.19 3.50
N LEU A 121 0.26 -8.99 3.07
CA LEU A 121 1.07 -9.84 3.96
C LEU A 121 2.01 -9.01 4.85
N ARG A 122 2.64 -7.95 4.33
CA ARG A 122 3.50 -7.06 5.13
C ARG A 122 2.70 -6.39 6.25
N ILE A 123 1.50 -5.90 5.96
CA ILE A 123 0.59 -5.35 6.98
C ILE A 123 0.25 -6.41 8.03
N ALA A 124 -0.09 -7.63 7.60
CA ALA A 124 -0.39 -8.72 8.52
C ALA A 124 0.80 -9.06 9.44
N TYR A 125 2.00 -9.16 8.86
CA TYR A 125 3.23 -9.40 9.60
C TYR A 125 3.49 -8.30 10.63
N MET A 126 3.39 -7.02 10.24
CA MET A 126 3.57 -5.88 11.15
C MET A 126 2.63 -5.97 12.35
N ILE A 127 1.33 -6.20 12.11
CA ILE A 127 0.33 -6.31 13.17
C ILE A 127 0.64 -7.50 14.09
N ALA A 128 0.95 -8.66 13.52
CA ALA A 128 1.23 -9.84 14.31
C ALA A 128 2.50 -9.68 15.18
N LYS A 129 3.53 -9.00 14.66
CA LYS A 129 4.76 -8.68 15.42
C LYS A 129 4.54 -7.69 16.56
N MET A 130 3.47 -6.89 16.52
CA MET A 130 3.06 -6.03 17.63
C MET A 130 2.35 -6.77 18.76
N GLY A 131 2.15 -8.09 18.62
CA GLY A 131 1.55 -8.96 19.64
C GLY A 131 0.04 -9.14 19.50
N TYR A 132 -0.57 -8.66 18.41
CA TYR A 132 -1.99 -8.91 18.17
C TYR A 132 -2.23 -10.31 17.61
N HIS A 133 -3.27 -10.97 18.12
CA HIS A 133 -3.78 -12.21 17.54
C HIS A 133 -4.51 -11.91 16.23
N LEU A 134 -3.81 -12.10 15.11
CA LEU A 134 -4.32 -11.87 13.76
C LEU A 134 -4.57 -13.21 13.06
N GLU A 135 -5.66 -13.31 12.31
CA GLU A 135 -5.91 -14.45 11.41
C GLU A 135 -6.35 -13.95 10.03
N PHE A 136 -5.90 -14.61 8.96
CA PHE A 136 -6.40 -14.35 7.61
C PHE A 136 -7.81 -14.96 7.44
N ARG A 137 -8.73 -14.18 6.86
CA ARG A 137 -10.04 -14.71 6.45
C ARG A 137 -10.02 -15.27 5.04
N ASN A 138 -11.06 -16.01 4.70
CA ASN A 138 -11.40 -16.37 3.33
C ASN A 138 -11.83 -15.10 2.55
N ARG A 139 -11.28 -14.88 1.35
CA ARG A 139 -11.41 -13.67 0.48
C ARG A 139 -12.83 -13.22 0.06
N LYS A 140 -13.90 -13.76 0.65
CA LYS A 140 -15.30 -13.32 0.44
C LYS A 140 -15.71 -12.14 1.35
N GLY A 141 -14.74 -11.45 1.93
CA GLY A 141 -14.93 -10.39 2.91
C GLY A 141 -13.58 -9.81 3.34
N PRO A 142 -13.53 -9.14 4.51
CA PRO A 142 -12.35 -8.47 5.05
C PRO A 142 -11.13 -9.36 5.07
N ASP A 143 -9.95 -8.80 4.83
CA ASP A 143 -8.70 -9.56 4.77
C ASP A 143 -8.37 -10.29 6.07
N PHE A 144 -8.62 -9.66 7.22
CA PHE A 144 -8.22 -10.17 8.52
C PHE A 144 -9.32 -10.11 9.58
N ILE A 145 -9.12 -10.93 10.62
CA ILE A 145 -9.71 -10.71 11.95
C ILE A 145 -8.59 -10.45 12.95
N ILE A 146 -8.85 -9.56 13.91
CA ILE A 146 -7.98 -9.32 15.06
C ILE A 146 -8.75 -9.50 16.36
N GLY A 147 -8.11 -10.11 17.36
CA GLY A 147 -8.67 -10.31 18.70
C GLY A 147 -9.35 -11.66 18.92
N SER A 148 -9.34 -12.11 20.18
CA SER A 148 -9.89 -13.40 20.62
C SER A 148 -11.30 -13.32 21.20
N GLU A 149 -11.68 -12.20 21.81
CA GLU A 149 -12.97 -12.03 22.51
C GLU A 149 -13.97 -11.15 21.73
N GLN A 150 -13.48 -10.14 21.01
CA GLN A 150 -14.26 -9.32 20.09
C GLN A 150 -13.58 -9.33 18.73
N ILE A 151 -14.24 -9.96 17.77
CA ILE A 151 -13.76 -10.05 16.39
C ILE A 151 -13.89 -8.67 15.75
N VAL A 152 -12.76 -8.01 15.50
CA VAL A 152 -12.72 -6.79 14.68
C VAL A 152 -12.27 -7.20 13.28
N LEU A 153 -12.99 -6.70 12.27
CA LEU A 153 -12.72 -6.96 10.86
C LEU A 153 -11.80 -5.88 10.28
N LEU A 154 -10.75 -6.31 9.58
CA LEU A 154 -9.72 -5.44 9.02
C LEU A 154 -9.57 -5.69 7.53
N GLU A 155 -9.45 -4.62 6.76
CA GLU A 155 -9.22 -4.69 5.31
C GLU A 155 -7.93 -3.98 4.94
N ALA A 156 -6.99 -4.68 4.31
CA ALA A 156 -5.77 -4.08 3.78
C ALA A 156 -6.05 -3.44 2.42
N LYS A 157 -5.60 -2.20 2.26
CA LYS A 157 -5.69 -1.46 1.01
C LYS A 157 -4.35 -0.83 0.73
N SER A 158 -3.96 -0.79 -0.54
CA SER A 158 -2.83 0.00 -0.99
C SER A 158 -3.21 0.86 -2.17
N ARG A 159 -2.56 2.01 -2.25
CA ARG A 159 -2.58 2.85 -3.44
C ARG A 159 -1.29 2.60 -4.22
N PHE A 160 -1.39 1.81 -5.29
CA PHE A 160 -0.32 1.73 -6.30
C PHE A 160 -0.37 3.01 -7.15
N ASN A 161 0.15 4.12 -6.63
CA ASN A 161 0.20 5.35 -7.40
C ASN A 161 1.58 6.00 -7.29
N ARG A 162 2.54 5.43 -8.04
CA ARG A 162 3.82 6.07 -8.37
C ARG A 162 3.65 7.15 -9.45
N THR A 163 2.60 7.98 -9.38
CA THR A 163 2.61 9.24 -10.14
C THR A 163 3.65 10.12 -9.47
N HIS A 164 4.90 10.01 -9.90
CA HIS A 164 5.96 10.89 -9.47
C HIS A 164 5.50 12.33 -9.73
N PHE A 165 5.76 13.26 -8.82
CA PHE A 165 5.78 14.69 -9.10
C PHE A 165 6.89 14.98 -10.12
N GLY A 166 6.66 14.57 -11.36
CA GLY A 166 7.47 14.89 -12.51
C GLY A 166 7.22 16.34 -12.87
N GLY A 167 8.04 17.23 -12.31
CA GLY A 167 8.09 18.62 -12.70
C GLY A 167 8.96 19.43 -11.76
N THR A 168 10.13 19.86 -12.24
CA THR A 168 10.86 20.98 -11.63
C THR A 168 10.07 22.26 -11.90
N SER A 169 9.08 22.53 -11.07
CA SER A 169 8.43 23.83 -11.01
C SER A 169 9.24 24.73 -10.07
N GLY A 170 9.47 25.98 -10.48
CA GLY A 170 10.10 27.01 -9.64
C GLY A 170 9.17 27.57 -8.56
N LYS A 171 7.93 27.06 -8.45
CA LYS A 171 7.02 27.39 -7.35
C LYS A 171 7.53 26.72 -6.06
N SER A 172 7.33 27.36 -4.92
CA SER A 172 7.49 26.74 -3.61
C SER A 172 6.12 26.73 -2.93
N ALA A 173 5.76 25.61 -2.30
CA ALA A 173 4.59 25.52 -1.45
C ALA A 173 5.07 25.20 -0.04
N LYS A 174 4.64 26.02 0.91
CA LYS A 174 4.74 25.65 2.32
C LYS A 174 3.60 24.67 2.61
N LEU A 175 3.94 23.40 2.72
CA LEU A 175 2.99 22.37 3.13
C LEU A 175 3.10 22.18 4.65
N THR A 176 2.03 22.49 5.37
CA THR A 176 1.94 22.22 6.80
C THR A 176 1.56 20.77 7.05
N GLU A 177 1.73 20.31 8.29
CA GLU A 177 1.24 19.00 8.72
C GLU A 177 -0.26 18.81 8.42
N LYS A 178 -1.07 19.87 8.58
CA LYS A 178 -2.50 19.86 8.24
C LYS A 178 -2.70 19.61 6.74
N GLY A 179 -1.94 20.30 5.88
CA GLY A 179 -1.98 20.07 4.43
C GLY A 179 -1.61 18.64 4.07
N ILE A 180 -0.56 18.08 4.68
CA ILE A 180 -0.17 16.67 4.50
C ILE A 180 -1.32 15.73 4.88
N PHE A 181 -1.95 15.92 6.05
CA PHE A 181 -3.08 15.10 6.47
C PHE A 181 -4.26 15.18 5.50
N SER A 182 -4.62 16.37 5.02
CA SER A 182 -5.70 16.53 4.03
C SER A 182 -5.44 15.73 2.76
N LEU A 183 -4.19 15.71 2.28
CA LEU A 183 -3.79 14.98 1.08
C LEU A 183 -3.84 13.46 1.30
N LEU A 184 -3.39 12.98 2.47
CA LEU A 184 -3.51 11.58 2.86
C LEU A 184 -4.97 11.13 2.97
N CYS A 185 -5.86 11.98 3.51
CA CYS A 185 -7.30 11.72 3.53
C CYS A 185 -7.86 11.56 2.10
N ARG A 186 -7.55 12.49 1.19
CA ARG A 186 -7.96 12.44 -0.23
C ARG A 186 -7.50 11.14 -0.90
N ASP A 187 -6.25 10.76 -0.68
CA ASP A 187 -5.68 9.52 -1.22
C ASP A 187 -6.40 8.26 -0.71
N SER A 188 -6.92 8.32 0.50
CA SER A 188 -7.57 7.18 1.18
C SER A 188 -9.05 7.01 0.81
N VAL A 189 -9.77 8.10 0.51
CA VAL A 189 -11.23 8.08 0.24
C VAL A 189 -11.67 6.99 -0.76
N PRO A 190 -11.03 6.81 -1.94
CA PRO A 190 -11.46 5.79 -2.90
C PRO A 190 -11.40 4.36 -2.35
N LEU A 191 -10.54 4.11 -1.36
CA LEU A 191 -10.33 2.80 -0.75
C LEU A 191 -11.37 2.50 0.34
N LEU A 192 -11.91 3.55 0.98
CA LEU A 192 -12.84 3.41 2.11
C LEU A 192 -14.19 2.84 1.69
N LYS A 193 -14.74 3.26 0.54
CA LYS A 193 -16.01 2.72 0.03
C LYS A 193 -15.93 1.20 -0.11
N ARG A 194 -14.85 0.71 -0.71
CA ARG A 194 -14.63 -0.73 -0.85
C ARG A 194 -14.48 -1.40 0.52
N ALA A 195 -13.66 -0.85 1.40
CA ALA A 195 -13.40 -1.45 2.71
C ALA A 195 -14.68 -1.56 3.57
N PHE A 196 -15.43 -0.48 3.70
CA PHE A 196 -16.59 -0.45 4.60
C PHE A 196 -17.89 -0.89 3.93
N SER A 197 -18.18 -0.42 2.72
CA SER A 197 -19.47 -0.70 2.06
C SER A 197 -19.51 -2.02 1.31
N GLU A 198 -18.38 -2.45 0.72
CA GLU A 198 -18.35 -3.71 -0.06
C GLU A 198 -17.83 -4.88 0.77
N GLN A 199 -16.82 -4.66 1.63
CA GLN A 199 -16.24 -5.71 2.47
C GLN A 199 -16.83 -5.74 3.88
N ASN A 200 -17.60 -4.73 4.31
CA ASN A 200 -18.21 -4.69 5.65
C ASN A 200 -17.16 -4.87 6.77
N THR A 201 -16.06 -4.11 6.67
CA THR A 201 -14.99 -4.09 7.68
C THR A 201 -15.30 -3.12 8.83
N ASN A 202 -14.62 -3.26 9.96
CA ASN A 202 -14.68 -2.29 11.07
C ASN A 202 -13.52 -1.30 11.02
N ILE A 203 -12.36 -1.77 10.58
CA ILE A 203 -11.15 -0.96 10.43
C ILE A 203 -10.61 -1.12 9.01
N ALA A 204 -10.28 -0.01 8.35
CA ALA A 204 -9.55 -0.02 7.10
C ALA A 204 -8.06 0.27 7.37
N LEU A 205 -7.18 -0.62 6.92
CA LEU A 205 -5.73 -0.46 7.00
C LEU A 205 -5.23 0.00 5.63
N VAL A 206 -4.88 1.27 5.52
CA VAL A 206 -4.50 1.88 4.24
C VAL A 206 -3.00 2.09 4.20
N ASN A 207 -2.30 1.25 3.43
CA ASN A 207 -0.88 1.41 3.15
C ASN A 207 -0.67 2.53 2.13
N LEU A 208 0.01 3.58 2.60
CA LEU A 208 0.37 4.78 1.85
C LEU A 208 1.90 4.90 1.70
N SER A 209 2.65 3.81 1.87
CA SER A 209 4.12 3.77 1.67
C SER A 209 4.52 4.09 0.22
N HIS A 210 3.57 3.97 -0.71
CA HIS A 210 3.73 4.38 -2.12
C HIS A 210 3.09 5.73 -2.43
N SER A 211 2.51 6.41 -1.43
CA SER A 211 2.06 7.80 -1.55
C SER A 211 3.21 8.74 -1.22
N GLU A 212 3.45 9.69 -2.12
CA GLU A 212 4.47 10.73 -1.92
C GLU A 212 4.19 11.57 -0.67
N TYR A 213 2.92 11.79 -0.32
CA TYR A 213 2.53 12.48 0.91
C TYR A 213 2.79 11.66 2.16
N GLY A 214 2.76 10.33 2.06
CA GLY A 214 3.16 9.43 3.13
C GLY A 214 4.65 9.62 3.46
N LEU A 215 5.49 9.67 2.42
CA LEU A 215 6.92 9.95 2.58
C LEU A 215 7.20 11.34 3.16
N ILE A 216 6.46 12.37 2.72
CA ILE A 216 6.58 13.72 3.29
C ILE A 216 6.17 13.73 4.77
N LEU A 217 5.10 13.02 5.16
CA LEU A 217 4.72 12.88 6.57
C LEU A 217 5.83 12.20 7.38
N ALA A 218 6.38 11.10 6.88
CA ALA A 218 7.47 10.38 7.55
C ALA A 218 8.70 11.29 7.75
N ALA A 219 9.13 12.01 6.71
CA ALA A 219 10.24 12.96 6.79
C ALA A 219 9.95 14.11 7.76
N HIS A 220 8.75 14.70 7.71
CA HIS A 220 8.32 15.74 8.64
C HIS A 220 8.33 15.24 10.09
N SER A 221 7.87 14.01 10.32
CA SER A 221 7.81 13.40 11.66
C SER A 221 9.20 13.19 12.24
N TYR A 222 10.12 12.67 11.41
CA TYR A 222 11.52 12.48 11.77
C TYR A 222 12.20 13.81 12.12
N ALA A 223 12.00 14.85 11.29
CA ALA A 223 12.61 16.17 11.51
C ALA A 223 12.10 16.89 12.77
N ASN A 224 10.91 16.54 13.27
CA ASN A 224 10.27 17.20 14.41
C ASN A 224 10.16 16.29 15.65
N GLU A 225 10.91 15.18 15.68
CA GLU A 225 10.90 14.18 16.78
C GLU A 225 9.50 13.68 17.18
N ARG A 226 8.54 13.73 16.24
CA ARG A 226 7.17 13.25 16.48
C ARG A 226 7.08 11.77 16.19
N LYS A 227 6.46 11.04 17.12
CA LYS A 227 6.27 9.59 17.01
C LYS A 227 4.84 9.26 16.60
N PHE A 228 4.63 8.99 15.30
CA PHE A 228 3.41 8.38 14.79
C PHE A 228 3.52 6.86 14.90
N GLU A 229 3.44 6.33 16.11
CA GLU A 229 3.67 4.90 16.34
C GLU A 229 2.50 4.06 15.80
N LEU A 230 2.80 3.14 14.87
CA LEU A 230 1.78 2.27 14.28
C LEU A 230 1.02 1.43 15.32
N LYS A 231 1.69 0.97 16.38
CA LYS A 231 1.02 0.24 17.46
C LYS A 231 -0.04 1.10 18.15
N LYS A 232 0.32 2.35 18.52
CA LYS A 232 -0.63 3.27 19.17
C LYS A 232 -1.82 3.57 18.25
N ALA A 233 -1.56 3.79 16.96
CA ALA A 233 -2.63 3.97 15.98
C ALA A 233 -3.58 2.76 15.96
N LEU A 234 -3.06 1.53 15.91
CA LEU A 234 -3.90 0.33 15.97
C LEU A 234 -4.68 0.22 17.28
N ASP A 235 -4.06 0.51 18.43
CA ASP A 235 -4.75 0.55 19.73
C ASP A 235 -5.92 1.54 19.72
N ASP A 236 -5.70 2.76 19.20
CA ASP A 236 -6.72 3.81 19.09
C ASP A 236 -7.85 3.38 18.12
N ALA A 237 -7.51 2.72 17.01
CA ALA A 237 -8.50 2.27 16.02
C ALA A 237 -9.36 1.12 16.58
N LEU A 238 -8.76 0.22 17.36
CA LEU A 238 -9.49 -0.82 18.08
C LEU A 238 -10.43 -0.20 19.13
N ALA A 239 -10.00 0.85 19.84
CA ALA A 239 -10.85 1.55 20.79
C ALA A 239 -12.06 2.21 20.11
N LEU A 240 -11.87 2.88 18.96
CA LEU A 240 -12.95 3.44 18.15
C LEU A 240 -13.92 2.36 17.66
N SER A 241 -13.40 1.26 17.12
CA SER A 241 -14.21 0.14 16.65
C SER A 241 -15.08 -0.45 17.78
N ARG A 242 -14.54 -0.57 18.99
CA ARG A 242 -15.28 -1.04 20.18
C ARG A 242 -16.37 -0.07 20.62
N ALA A 243 -16.20 1.22 20.35
CA ALA A 243 -17.22 2.24 20.57
C ALA A 243 -18.28 2.29 19.45
N GLY A 244 -18.20 1.41 18.45
CA GLY A 244 -19.13 1.36 17.32
C GLY A 244 -18.82 2.36 16.21
N GLU A 245 -17.60 2.89 16.15
CA GLU A 245 -17.17 3.82 15.12
C GLU A 245 -16.21 3.18 14.11
N ASP A 246 -16.46 3.38 12.81
CA ASP A 246 -15.58 2.97 11.72
C ASP A 246 -14.24 3.72 11.81
N ALA A 247 -13.14 2.98 11.95
CA ALA A 247 -11.80 3.55 12.08
C ALA A 247 -10.93 3.28 10.86
N VAL A 248 -10.02 4.19 10.55
CA VAL A 248 -9.04 4.04 9.48
C VAL A 248 -7.66 4.25 10.05
N VAL A 249 -6.75 3.32 9.74
CA VAL A 249 -5.33 3.43 10.07
C VAL A 249 -4.56 3.65 8.77
N LEU A 250 -3.93 4.81 8.65
CA LEU A 250 -3.02 5.13 7.56
C LEU A 250 -1.62 4.64 7.95
N ILE A 251 -1.06 3.76 7.14
CA ILE A 251 0.23 3.10 7.39
C ILE A 251 1.26 3.62 6.40
N VAL A 252 2.42 4.05 6.88
CA VAL A 252 3.56 4.43 6.05
C VAL A 252 4.80 3.70 6.56
N GLU A 253 5.39 2.87 5.71
CA GLU A 253 6.69 2.26 5.95
C GLU A 253 7.79 3.30 5.67
N SER A 254 8.75 3.43 6.57
CA SER A 254 9.91 4.30 6.38
C SER A 254 10.77 3.81 5.22
N SER A 255 11.32 4.72 4.42
CA SER A 255 12.28 4.39 3.37
C SER A 255 13.71 4.30 3.94
N GLY A 256 14.57 3.51 3.31
CA GLY A 256 16.02 3.47 3.64
C GLY A 256 16.45 2.43 4.68
N GLY A 257 15.79 1.26 4.73
CA GLY A 257 16.27 0.13 5.53
C GLY A 257 15.98 0.21 7.03
N THR A 258 15.23 1.22 7.49
CA THR A 258 14.71 1.23 8.86
C THR A 258 13.44 0.38 8.94
N SER A 259 13.28 -0.39 10.01
CA SER A 259 12.07 -1.20 10.26
C SER A 259 10.93 -0.38 10.86
N GLU A 260 11.05 0.95 10.88
CA GLU A 260 10.08 1.83 11.50
C GLU A 260 8.85 2.00 10.59
N SER A 261 7.67 1.83 11.18
CA SER A 261 6.40 2.01 10.50
C SER A 261 5.59 3.06 11.24
N PHE A 262 5.12 4.04 10.48
CA PHE A 262 4.29 5.11 10.96
C PHE A 262 2.81 4.75 10.83
N GLY A 263 2.02 5.12 11.82
CA GLY A 263 0.57 4.94 11.81
C GLY A 263 -0.17 6.18 12.27
N LEU A 264 -1.26 6.50 11.56
CA LEU A 264 -2.21 7.52 11.97
C LEU A 264 -3.62 6.94 12.00
N THR A 265 -4.31 7.11 13.12
CA THR A 265 -5.72 6.73 13.24
C THR A 265 -6.62 7.93 13.07
N LEU A 266 -7.62 7.75 12.20
CA LEU A 266 -8.68 8.72 11.98
C LEU A 266 -10.03 8.00 11.92
N PRO A 267 -11.10 8.59 12.46
CA PRO A 267 -12.45 8.15 12.15
C PRO A 267 -12.71 8.22 10.64
N ARG A 268 -13.44 7.25 10.10
CA ARG A 268 -13.84 7.23 8.69
C ARG A 268 -14.48 8.55 8.25
N LYS A 269 -15.40 9.09 9.07
CA LYS A 269 -16.11 10.35 8.81
C LYS A 269 -15.17 11.53 8.65
N THR A 270 -14.06 11.56 9.40
CA THR A 270 -13.04 12.61 9.30
C THR A 270 -12.33 12.54 7.95
N ILE A 271 -11.97 11.32 7.50
CA ILE A 271 -11.34 11.15 6.19
C ILE A 271 -12.29 11.54 5.06
N GLU A 272 -13.55 11.09 5.11
CA GLU A 272 -14.55 11.44 4.09
C GLU A 272 -14.85 12.94 4.09
N GLY A 273 -14.94 13.57 5.27
CA GLY A 273 -15.20 15.00 5.44
C GLY A 273 -14.07 15.92 4.95
N ILE A 274 -12.83 15.45 4.96
CA ILE A 274 -11.66 16.22 4.48
C ILE A 274 -11.31 15.84 3.03
N GLY A 275 -11.14 14.55 2.77
CA GLY A 275 -10.68 14.04 1.49
C GLY A 275 -11.72 14.10 0.37
N GLY A 276 -13.01 14.00 0.71
CA GLY A 276 -14.12 14.10 -0.24
C GLY A 276 -14.16 15.45 -0.94
N PRO A 277 -14.25 16.58 -0.19
CA PRO A 277 -14.18 17.91 -0.76
C PRO A 277 -12.92 18.15 -1.60
N LEU A 278 -11.75 17.70 -1.13
CA LEU A 278 -10.50 17.88 -1.88
C LEU A 278 -10.53 17.18 -3.25
N GLY A 279 -11.08 15.97 -3.32
CA GLY A 279 -11.28 15.25 -4.58
C GLY A 279 -12.32 15.92 -5.50
N GLU A 280 -13.38 16.51 -4.93
CA GLU A 280 -14.37 17.27 -5.70
C GLU A 280 -13.75 18.53 -6.32
N ILE A 281 -12.98 19.28 -5.53
CA ILE A 281 -12.24 20.46 -5.97
C ILE A 281 -11.31 20.11 -7.14
N GLU A 282 -10.51 19.05 -6.98
CA GLU A 282 -9.60 18.56 -8.03
C GLU A 282 -10.37 18.26 -9.33
N ASN A 283 -11.52 17.59 -9.23
CA ASN A 283 -12.34 17.25 -10.38
C ASN A 283 -12.95 18.49 -11.07
N ILE A 284 -13.45 19.45 -10.30
CA ILE A 284 -14.00 20.71 -10.84
C ILE A 284 -12.92 21.48 -11.59
N LEU A 285 -11.74 21.60 -10.99
CA LEU A 285 -10.70 22.43 -11.56
C LEU A 285 -10.02 21.75 -12.77
N LYS A 286 -9.90 20.42 -12.79
CA LYS A 286 -9.53 19.65 -14.00
C LYS A 286 -10.52 19.88 -15.15
N LYS A 287 -11.82 19.85 -14.88
CA LYS A 287 -12.87 20.13 -15.90
C LYS A 287 -12.80 21.55 -16.45
N ARG A 288 -12.28 22.51 -15.68
CA ARG A 288 -12.04 23.90 -16.11
C ARG A 288 -10.75 24.08 -16.92
N GLY A 289 -10.06 23.00 -17.29
CA GLY A 289 -8.86 23.04 -18.13
C GLY A 289 -7.60 23.55 -17.44
N LYS A 290 -7.60 23.66 -16.10
CA LYS A 290 -6.41 24.01 -15.32
C LYS A 290 -5.71 22.71 -14.89
N PRO A 291 -4.54 22.34 -15.45
CA PRO A 291 -3.76 21.25 -14.89
C PRO A 291 -3.30 21.64 -13.49
N PHE A 292 -3.69 20.86 -12.48
CA PHE A 292 -3.21 21.05 -11.11
C PHE A 292 -1.80 20.48 -11.03
N ASP A 293 -0.84 21.35 -10.71
CA ASP A 293 0.44 20.89 -10.23
C ASP A 293 0.36 20.57 -8.72
N PHE A 294 1.44 19.98 -8.19
CA PHE A 294 1.60 19.69 -6.77
C PHE A 294 1.32 20.90 -5.88
N TYR A 295 1.78 22.08 -6.28
CA TYR A 295 1.77 23.29 -5.47
C TYR A 295 0.36 23.84 -5.31
N ASP A 296 -0.41 23.80 -6.39
CA ASP A 296 -1.81 24.20 -6.38
C ASP A 296 -2.63 23.26 -5.46
N LEU A 297 -2.37 21.95 -5.52
CA LEU A 297 -3.04 20.96 -4.67
C LEU A 297 -2.62 21.07 -3.19
N ALA A 298 -1.33 21.31 -2.92
CA ALA A 298 -0.80 21.57 -1.58
C ALA A 298 -1.45 22.79 -0.95
N HIS A 299 -1.66 23.87 -1.71
CA HIS A 299 -2.30 25.08 -1.21
C HIS A 299 -3.78 24.88 -0.89
N VAL A 300 -4.52 24.15 -1.74
CA VAL A 300 -5.94 23.81 -1.46
C VAL A 300 -6.06 22.91 -0.23
N ALA A 301 -5.10 22.00 -0.05
CA ALA A 301 -5.10 21.06 1.07
C ALA A 301 -4.97 21.71 2.46
N GLU A 302 -4.47 22.95 2.53
CA GLU A 302 -4.40 23.72 3.79
C GLU A 302 -5.80 24.12 4.30
N ASP A 303 -6.77 24.34 3.41
CA ASP A 303 -8.17 24.63 3.75
C ASP A 303 -9.17 24.13 2.69
N PRO A 304 -9.44 22.80 2.64
CA PRO A 304 -10.32 22.23 1.62
C PRO A 304 -11.76 22.76 1.71
N ILE A 305 -12.24 23.05 2.93
CA ILE A 305 -13.62 23.49 3.15
C ILE A 305 -13.81 24.93 2.66
N GLY A 306 -12.91 25.85 3.02
CA GLY A 306 -12.96 27.24 2.55
C GLY A 306 -12.87 27.33 1.02
N TRP A 307 -12.00 26.54 0.40
CA TRP A 307 -11.90 26.44 -1.05
C TRP A 307 -13.20 25.94 -1.70
N MET A 308 -13.82 24.90 -1.13
CA MET A 308 -15.07 24.36 -1.66
C MET A 308 -16.21 25.40 -1.57
N GLN A 309 -16.28 26.16 -0.49
CA GLN A 309 -17.25 27.25 -0.34
C GLN A 309 -17.02 28.35 -1.38
N GLY A 310 -15.77 28.76 -1.60
CA GLY A 310 -15.42 29.75 -2.63
C GLY A 310 -15.77 29.30 -4.06
N ILE A 311 -15.51 28.03 -4.39
CA ILE A 311 -15.88 27.47 -5.70
C ILE A 311 -17.40 27.46 -5.89
N LYS A 312 -18.17 27.08 -4.86
CA LYS A 312 -19.63 27.11 -4.90
C LYS A 312 -20.16 28.53 -5.10
N ALA A 313 -19.63 29.52 -4.39
CA ALA A 313 -20.01 30.92 -4.56
C ALA A 313 -19.74 31.44 -5.98
N SER A 314 -18.56 31.16 -6.53
CA SER A 314 -18.19 31.57 -7.91
C SER A 314 -19.02 30.90 -9.01
N ALA A 315 -19.61 29.73 -8.74
CA ALA A 315 -20.49 29.03 -9.68
C ALA A 315 -21.92 29.62 -9.71
N VAL A 316 -22.32 30.32 -8.64
CA VAL A 316 -23.62 31.01 -8.57
C VAL A 316 -23.56 32.34 -9.32
N GLU A 317 -22.44 33.05 -9.26
CA GLU A 317 -22.24 34.33 -9.96
C GLU A 317 -22.12 34.20 -11.50
N HIS A 318 -21.74 33.05 -12.03
CA HIS A 318 -21.68 32.80 -13.48
C HIS A 318 -23.00 32.31 -14.09
N ASN A 319 -24.02 32.06 -13.28
CA ASN A 319 -25.36 31.67 -13.72
C ASN A 319 -26.41 32.79 -13.48
N GLN A 320 -25.95 34.01 -13.18
CA GLN A 320 -26.74 35.24 -13.19
C GLN A 320 -26.30 36.10 -14.37
#